data_AF-A0A351JNF1-F1
#
_entry.id   AF-A0A351JNF1-F1
#
_cell.length_a   1.000
_cell.length_b   1.000
_cell.length_c   1.000
_cell.angle_alpha   90.00
_cell.angle_beta   90.00
_cell.angle_gamma   90.00
#
_symmetry.space_group_name_H-M   'P 1'
#
loop_
_entity.id
_entity.type
_entity.pdbx_description
1 polymer ?
#
loop_
_entity_poly.entity_id
_entity_poly.type
_entity_poly.pdbx_seq_one_letter_code
_entity_poly.pdbx_strand_id
1 'polypeptide(L)'
;MQNDLNWIASFIWGIADDVLRDLYVRGKYRDVILPMTVLRRLDAVLEPTSQAVLDMKASLDKAGIVHQDQALRQAAGQAFYNASRFTLRDLKARASQQQLKAD
;
A
#
# COMPACT_ATOMS: atom_id res chain seq x y z
N MET A 1 -0.50 -25.46 10.12
CA MET A 1 0.22 -24.18 9.97
C MET A 1 1.46 -24.26 9.06
N GLN A 2 2.25 -25.35 9.00
CA GLN A 2 3.37 -25.44 8.06
C GLN A 2 2.93 -25.58 6.58
N ASN A 3 1.77 -26.20 6.33
CA ASN A 3 1.24 -26.45 4.98
C ASN A 3 0.80 -25.17 4.23
N ASP A 4 0.44 -24.11 4.95
CA ASP A 4 -0.14 -22.91 4.37
C ASP A 4 0.93 -22.00 3.72
N LEU A 5 2.14 -21.93 4.31
CA LEU A 5 3.23 -21.10 3.79
C LEU A 5 3.77 -21.61 2.45
N ASN A 6 3.94 -22.93 2.30
CA ASN A 6 4.37 -23.52 1.04
C ASN A 6 3.33 -23.29 -0.06
N TRP A 7 2.05 -23.42 0.27
CA TRP A 7 0.97 -23.14 -0.69
C TRP A 7 0.93 -21.65 -1.10
N ILE A 8 1.04 -20.71 -0.15
CA ILE A 8 1.08 -19.26 -0.45
C ILE A 8 2.29 -18.95 -1.35
N ALA A 9 3.46 -19.49 -1.02
CA ALA A 9 4.67 -19.28 -1.82
C ALA A 9 4.48 -19.83 -3.25
N SER A 10 3.99 -21.05 -3.41
CA SER A 10 3.70 -21.65 -4.71
C SER A 10 2.64 -20.88 -5.50
N PHE A 11 1.59 -20.39 -4.85
CA PHE A 11 0.55 -19.57 -5.48
C PHE A 11 1.10 -18.23 -6.01
N ILE A 12 1.94 -17.55 -5.22
CA ILE A 12 2.61 -16.31 -5.63
C ILE A 12 3.55 -16.56 -6.82
N TRP A 13 4.34 -17.64 -6.76
CA TRP A 13 5.23 -18.03 -7.87
C TRP A 13 4.45 -18.41 -9.14
N GLY A 14 3.30 -19.09 -9.01
CA GLY A 14 2.43 -19.44 -10.14
C GLY A 14 1.89 -18.21 -10.87
N ILE A 15 1.36 -17.22 -10.14
CA ILE A 15 0.88 -15.96 -10.74
C ILE A 15 2.03 -15.21 -11.45
N ALA A 16 3.21 -15.20 -10.84
CA ALA A 16 4.39 -14.58 -11.44
C ALA A 16 4.79 -15.25 -12.76
N ASP A 17 4.78 -16.59 -12.76
CA ASP A 17 5.09 -17.40 -13.93
C ASP A 17 4.03 -17.26 -15.03
N ASP A 18 2.75 -17.06 -14.69
CA ASP A 18 1.66 -16.98 -15.67
C ASP A 18 1.46 -15.58 -16.27
N VAL A 19 1.71 -14.51 -15.51
CA VAL A 19 1.40 -13.13 -15.94
C VAL A 19 2.62 -12.40 -16.51
N LEU A 20 3.85 -12.74 -16.08
CA LEU A 20 5.03 -11.89 -16.29
C LEU A 20 6.14 -12.56 -17.09
N ARG A 21 6.01 -13.86 -17.39
CA ARG A 21 7.04 -14.68 -18.05
C ARG A 21 7.38 -14.23 -19.47
N ASP A 22 6.43 -13.64 -20.20
CA ASP A 22 6.67 -13.11 -21.55
C ASP A 22 6.94 -11.59 -21.59
N LEU A 23 6.77 -10.89 -20.45
CA LEU A 23 6.93 -9.44 -20.36
C LEU A 23 8.29 -9.01 -19.77
N TYR A 24 8.91 -9.87 -18.95
CA TYR A 24 10.17 -9.54 -18.27
C TYR A 24 11.14 -10.72 -18.24
N VAL A 25 12.43 -10.43 -18.47
CA VAL A 25 13.52 -11.40 -18.23
C VAL A 25 13.47 -11.83 -16.75
N ARG A 26 13.66 -13.13 -16.44
CA ARG A 26 13.57 -13.71 -15.08
C ARG A 26 14.17 -12.86 -13.95
N GLY A 27 15.27 -12.14 -14.20
CA GLY A 27 15.91 -11.26 -13.22
C GLY A 27 15.15 -9.96 -12.89
N LYS A 28 14.37 -9.42 -13.85
CA LYS A 28 13.66 -8.14 -13.73
C LYS A 28 12.35 -8.22 -12.95
N TYR A 29 11.76 -9.41 -12.83
CA TYR A 29 10.56 -9.62 -12.02
C TYR A 29 10.76 -9.21 -10.56
N ARG A 30 11.93 -9.54 -10.00
CA ARG A 30 12.30 -9.20 -8.62
C ARG A 30 12.22 -7.69 -8.36
N ASP A 31 12.60 -6.88 -9.35
CA ASP A 31 12.60 -5.42 -9.27
C ASP A 31 11.17 -4.85 -9.18
N VAL A 32 10.14 -5.64 -9.52
CA VAL A 32 8.73 -5.23 -9.45
C VAL A 32 8.04 -5.82 -8.23
N ILE A 33 8.17 -7.13 -7.99
CA ILE A 33 7.41 -7.78 -6.91
C ILE A 33 7.90 -7.36 -5.52
N LEU A 34 9.21 -7.17 -5.33
CA LEU A 34 9.76 -6.79 -4.02
C LEU A 34 9.24 -5.43 -3.55
N PRO A 35 9.36 -4.33 -4.32
CA PRO A 35 8.81 -3.06 -3.89
C PRO A 35 7.30 -3.13 -3.69
N MET A 36 6.55 -3.81 -4.56
CA MET A 36 5.09 -3.95 -4.39
C MET A 36 4.71 -4.72 -3.13
N THR A 37 5.47 -5.76 -2.77
CA THR A 37 5.25 -6.53 -1.54
C THR A 37 5.52 -5.68 -0.29
N VAL A 38 6.62 -4.91 -0.31
CA VAL A 38 6.95 -3.98 0.77
C VAL A 38 5.86 -2.91 0.89
N LEU A 39 5.44 -2.30 -0.22
CA LEU A 39 4.41 -1.26 -0.24
C LEU A 39 3.08 -1.79 0.30
N ARG A 40 2.68 -3.00 -0.10
CA ARG A 40 1.48 -3.67 0.44
C ARG A 40 1.59 -3.97 1.92
N ARG A 41 2.79 -4.33 2.42
CA ARG A 41 2.98 -4.57 3.85
C ARG A 41 2.82 -3.28 4.65
N LEU A 42 3.42 -2.18 4.19
CA LEU A 42 3.30 -0.87 4.85
C LEU A 42 1.85 -0.38 4.83
N ASP A 43 1.17 -0.48 3.69
CA ASP A 43 -0.24 -0.13 3.53
C ASP A 43 -1.15 -0.97 4.46
N ALA A 44 -0.95 -2.29 4.53
CA ALA A 44 -1.72 -3.16 5.41
C ALA A 44 -1.56 -2.84 6.90
N VAL A 45 -0.39 -2.37 7.32
CA VAL A 45 -0.14 -1.96 8.71
C VAL A 45 -0.91 -0.67 9.05
N LEU A 46 -1.06 0.24 8.08
CA LEU A 46 -1.75 1.51 8.26
C LEU A 46 -3.25 1.44 7.99
N GLU A 47 -3.73 0.40 7.29
CA GLU A 47 -5.13 0.22 6.89
C GLU A 47 -6.14 0.44 8.05
N PRO A 48 -5.93 -0.10 9.27
CA PRO A 48 -6.85 0.12 10.40
C PRO A 48 -6.89 1.56 10.93
N THR A 49 -5.81 2.32 10.75
CA THR A 49 -5.64 3.68 11.30
C THR A 49 -5.75 4.77 10.23
N SER A 50 -6.00 4.39 8.97
CA SER A 50 -5.99 5.31 7.82
C SER A 50 -6.95 6.50 8.02
N GLN A 51 -8.19 6.24 8.45
CA GLN A 51 -9.18 7.29 8.68
C GLN A 51 -8.75 8.27 9.79
N ALA A 52 -8.19 7.76 10.88
CA ALA A 52 -7.71 8.60 11.99
C ALA A 52 -6.59 9.55 11.55
N VAL A 53 -5.69 9.08 10.67
CA VAL A 53 -4.63 9.92 10.08
C VAL A 53 -5.22 11.00 9.19
N LEU A 54 -6.22 10.69 8.36
CA LEU A 54 -6.88 11.65 7.49
C LEU A 54 -7.65 12.71 8.27
N ASP A 55 -8.38 12.33 9.32
CA ASP A 55 -9.14 13.25 10.17
C ASP A 55 -8.19 14.18 10.96
N MET A 56 -7.10 13.62 11.48
CA MET A 56 -6.04 14.41 12.14
C MET A 56 -5.42 15.40 11.16
N LYS A 57 -5.08 14.94 9.94
CA LYS A 57 -4.53 15.81 8.91
C LYS A 57 -5.47 16.96 8.56
N ALA A 58 -6.75 16.67 8.32
CA ALA A 58 -7.74 17.70 8.01
C ALA A 58 -7.89 18.74 9.13
N SER A 59 -7.82 18.28 10.40
CA SER A 59 -7.87 19.15 11.57
C SER A 59 -6.65 20.06 11.67
N LEU A 60 -5.45 19.52 11.44
CA LEU A 60 -4.19 20.28 11.46
C LEU A 60 -4.09 21.26 10.30
N ASP A 61 -4.52 20.86 9.10
CA ASP A 61 -4.59 21.72 7.92
C ASP A 61 -5.54 22.91 8.17
N LYS A 62 -6.72 22.67 8.75
CA LYS A 62 -7.69 23.71 9.12
C LYS A 62 -7.14 24.67 10.19
N ALA A 63 -6.30 24.16 11.10
CA ALA A 63 -5.64 24.95 12.13
C ALA A 63 -4.38 25.71 11.61
N GLY A 64 -3.97 25.51 10.35
CA GLY A 64 -2.79 26.15 9.78
C GLY A 64 -1.46 25.63 10.37
N ILE A 65 -1.44 24.42 10.93
CA ILE A 65 -0.25 23.84 11.52
C ILE A 65 0.68 23.31 10.42
N VAL A 66 1.90 23.86 10.36
CA VAL A 66 2.90 23.48 9.36
C VAL A 66 3.59 22.15 9.72
N HIS A 67 3.91 21.93 11.00
CA HIS A 67 4.63 20.75 11.46
C HIS A 67 3.69 19.68 12.00
N GLN A 68 3.26 18.76 11.12
CA GLN A 68 2.23 17.75 11.41
C GLN A 68 2.78 16.34 11.71
N ASP A 69 4.06 16.08 11.41
CA ASP A 69 4.65 14.72 11.39
C ASP A 69 4.39 13.92 12.68
N GLN A 70 4.67 14.51 13.84
CA GLN A 70 4.50 13.81 15.13
C GLN A 70 3.04 13.43 15.39
N ALA A 71 2.10 14.35 15.14
CA ALA A 71 0.68 14.11 15.36
C ALA A 71 0.13 13.03 14.40
N LEU A 72 0.59 13.03 13.15
CA LEU A 72 0.19 12.03 12.16
C LEU A 72 0.76 10.64 12.47
N ARG A 73 2.01 10.54 12.97
CA ARG A 73 2.59 9.27 13.47
C ARG A 73 1.85 8.75 14.69
N GLN A 74 1.46 9.63 15.61
CA GLN A 74 0.63 9.26 16.75
C GLN A 74 -0.74 8.72 16.32
N ALA A 75 -1.41 9.39 15.37
CA ALA A 75 -2.67 8.92 14.81
C ALA A 75 -2.54 7.57 14.08
N ALA A 76 -1.41 7.33 13.41
CA ALA A 76 -1.09 6.07 12.76
C ALA A 76 -0.71 4.95 13.74
N GLY A 77 -0.34 5.27 14.99
CA GLY A 77 0.19 4.29 15.94
C GLY A 77 1.51 3.63 15.49
N GLN A 78 2.23 4.25 14.55
CA GLN A 78 3.42 3.72 13.91
C GLN A 78 4.47 4.81 13.75
N ALA A 79 5.73 4.42 13.50
CA ALA A 79 6.82 5.37 13.24
C ALA A 79 6.71 6.10 11.88
N PHE A 80 5.68 5.77 11.09
CA PHE A 80 5.39 6.30 9.76
C PHE A 80 3.87 6.41 9.60
N TYR A 81 3.43 7.17 8.59
CA TYR A 81 2.02 7.35 8.27
C TYR A 81 1.82 7.49 6.75
N ASN A 82 0.57 7.35 6.31
CA ASN A 82 0.16 7.65 4.94
C ASN A 82 -0.99 8.65 4.99
N ALA A 83 -0.82 9.79 4.32
CA ALA A 83 -1.83 10.85 4.22
C ALA A 83 -2.61 10.82 2.89
N SER A 84 -2.34 9.81 2.04
CA SER A 84 -3.13 9.54 0.84
C SER A 84 -4.54 9.12 1.22
N ARG A 85 -5.53 9.55 0.44
CA ARG A 85 -6.92 9.09 0.55
C ARG A 85 -7.14 7.67 0.00
N PHE A 86 -6.12 7.10 -0.62
CA PHE A 86 -6.19 5.80 -1.27
C PHE A 86 -5.31 4.79 -0.55
N THR A 87 -5.91 3.63 -0.26
CA THR A 87 -5.18 2.39 0.08
C THR A 87 -4.89 1.60 -1.18
N LEU A 88 -3.95 0.64 -1.11
CA LEU A 88 -3.72 -0.26 -2.23
C LEU A 88 -4.95 -1.13 -2.57
N ARG A 89 -5.84 -1.37 -1.61
CA ARG A 89 -7.13 -2.02 -1.88
C ARG A 89 -8.04 -1.14 -2.73
N ASP A 90 -8.12 0.15 -2.43
CA ASP A 90 -8.93 1.10 -3.20
C ASP A 90 -8.40 1.25 -4.63
N LEU A 91 -7.07 1.31 -4.78
CA LEU A 91 -6.43 1.41 -6.09
C LEU A 91 -6.66 0.17 -6.95
N LYS A 92 -6.68 -1.04 -6.35
CA LYS A 92 -7.02 -2.27 -7.07
C LYS A 92 -8.46 -2.24 -7.61
N ALA A 93 -9.40 -1.64 -6.86
CA ALA A 93 -10.80 -1.56 -7.28
C ALA A 93 -11.04 -0.58 -8.44
N ARG A 94 -10.09 0.35 -8.69
CA ARG A 94 -10.19 1.39 -9.70
C ARG A 94 -9.43 0.99 -10.96
N ALA A 95 -10.14 0.37 -11.91
CA ALA A 95 -9.54 -0.24 -13.09
C ALA A 95 -9.06 0.75 -14.18
N SER A 96 -9.31 2.07 -14.05
CA SER A 96 -8.92 3.05 -15.09
C SER A 96 -8.19 4.28 -14.55
N GLN A 97 -7.18 4.73 -15.31
CA GLN A 97 -6.41 5.94 -15.02
C GLN A 97 -7.28 7.22 -14.99
N GLN A 98 -8.36 7.24 -15.79
CA GLN A 98 -9.27 8.39 -15.84
C GLN A 98 -10.04 8.56 -14.53
N GLN A 99 -10.47 7.46 -13.91
CA GLN A 99 -11.15 7.48 -12.61
C GLN A 99 -10.22 7.80 -11.43
N LEU A 100 -8.91 7.61 -11.59
CA LEU A 100 -7.93 7.98 -10.57
C LEU A 100 -7.60 9.48 -10.58
N LYS A 101 -7.73 10.16 -11.73
CA LYS A 101 -7.40 11.59 -11.88
C LYS A 101 -8.58 12.51 -11.55
N ALA A 102 -9.80 11.99 -11.50
CA ALA A 102 -11.02 12.75 -11.27
C ALA A 102 -11.35 12.95 -9.78
N ASP A 103 -10.69 12.20 -8.88
CA ASP A 103 -10.92 12.15 -7.43
C ASP A 103 -9.78 12.78 -6.63
#